data_AF-A0A2W2HJL6-F1
#
_entry.id   AF-A0A2W2HJL6-F1
#
_cell.length_a   1.000
_cell.length_b   1.000
_cell.length_c   1.000
_cell.angle_alpha   90.00
_cell.angle_beta   90.00
_cell.angle_gamma   90.00
#
_symmetry.space_group_name_H-M   'P 1'
#
loop_
_entity.id
_entity.type
_entity.pdbx_description
1 polymer ?
#
loop_
_entity_poly.entity_id
_entity_poly.type
_entity_poly.pdbx_seq_one_letter_code
_entity_poly.pdbx_strand_id
1 'polypeptide(L)' 'MASWTRRERTITHIEYALPLPTNWAEVGKVYASLNQELGERAEWDDAVEVTSDGAELVFRYLKTEGT' A
#
# COMPACT_ATOMS: atom_id res chain seq x y z
N MET A 1 28.94 -22.22 6.37
CA MET A 1 27.64 -22.58 6.96
C MET A 1 26.79 -21.33 6.98
N ALA A 2 25.58 -21.36 6.44
CA ALA A 2 24.74 -20.16 6.35
C ALA A 2 24.04 -19.90 7.70
N SER A 3 24.14 -18.69 8.22
CA SER A 3 23.63 -18.27 9.54
C SER A 3 22.25 -17.61 9.46
N TRP A 4 21.31 -18.22 8.74
CA TRP A 4 19.96 -17.67 8.63
C TRP A 4 18.97 -18.41 9.52
N THR A 5 17.99 -17.68 10.03
CA THR A 5 16.87 -18.22 10.83
C THR A 5 15.58 -17.98 10.07
N ARG A 6 14.81 -19.04 9.85
CA ARG A 6 13.48 -18.95 9.23
C ARG A 6 12.49 -18.36 10.22
N ARG A 7 11.73 -17.35 9.76
CA ARG A 7 10.59 -16.78 10.50
C ARG A 7 9.41 -16.71 9.56
N GLU A 8 8.25 -17.18 10.03
CA GLU A 8 6.97 -17.00 9.35
C GLU A 8 6.18 -15.92 10.08
N ARG A 9 5.54 -15.04 9.32
CA ARG A 9 4.69 -13.96 9.84
C ARG A 9 3.49 -13.81 8.91
N THR A 10 2.31 -13.63 9.50
CA THR A 10 1.12 -13.19 8.77
C THR A 10 1.10 -11.67 8.77
N ILE A 11 1.02 -11.08 7.58
CA ILE A 11 0.87 -9.64 7.38
C ILE A 11 -0.39 -9.39 6.58
N THR A 12 -1.16 -8.39 6.98
CA THR A 12 -2.39 -7.99 6.32
C THR A 12 -2.17 -6.61 5.70
N HIS A 13 -2.48 -6.47 4.42
CA HIS A 13 -2.45 -5.19 3.72
C HIS A 13 -3.86 -4.73 3.40
N ILE A 14 -4.04 -3.42 3.32
CA ILE A 14 -5.16 -2.78 2.64
C ILE A 14 -4.64 -2.33 1.28
N GLU A 15 -5.37 -2.66 0.22
CA GLU A 15 -4.95 -2.41 -1.16
C GLU A 15 -6.01 -1.61 -1.92
N TYR A 16 -5.54 -0.61 -2.68
CA TYR A 16 -6.30 0.15 -3.66
C TYR A 16 -5.73 -0.18 -5.03
N ALA A 17 -6.50 -0.92 -5.83
CA ALA A 17 -6.11 -1.32 -7.19
C ALA A 17 -6.86 -0.49 -8.24
N LEU A 18 -6.12 0.03 -9.22
CA LEU A 18 -6.66 0.73 -10.38
C LEU A 18 -6.31 -0.04 -11.66
N PRO A 19 -7.29 -0.40 -12.51
CA PRO A 19 -7.00 -1.07 -13.77
C PRO A 19 -6.24 -0.15 -14.72
N LEU A 20 -5.29 -0.72 -15.46
CA LEU A 20 -4.53 -0.01 -16.49
C LEU A 20 -5.18 -0.17 -17.88
N PRO A 21 -5.15 0.89 -18.72
CA PRO A 21 -4.60 2.21 -18.43
C PRO A 21 -5.52 3.01 -17.48
N THR A 22 -4.92 3.63 -16.46
CA THR A 22 -5.61 4.54 -15.54
C THR A 22 -5.26 6.00 -15.84
N ASN A 23 -6.06 6.94 -15.32
CA ASN A 23 -5.81 8.37 -15.46
C ASN A 23 -5.44 9.02 -14.13
N TRP A 24 -4.82 10.20 -14.19
CA TRP A 24 -4.38 10.94 -12.99
C TRP A 24 -5.53 11.36 -12.06
N ALA A 25 -6.77 11.46 -12.54
CA ALA A 25 -7.91 11.77 -11.68
C ALA A 25 -8.28 10.57 -10.79
N GLU A 26 -8.25 9.34 -11.31
CA GLU A 26 -8.45 8.13 -10.49
C GLU A 26 -7.32 7.95 -9.47
N VAL A 27 -6.07 8.19 -9.89
CA VAL A 27 -4.93 8.21 -8.98
C VAL A 27 -5.16 9.23 -7.86
N GLY A 28 -5.60 10.45 -8.20
CA GLY A 28 -5.91 11.50 -7.22
C GLY A 28 -6.99 11.11 -6.20
N LYS A 29 -7.98 10.30 -6.59
CA LYS A 29 -9.00 9.78 -5.65
C LYS A 29 -8.40 8.80 -4.65
N VAL A 30 -7.53 7.89 -5.10
CA VAL A 30 -6.80 6.98 -4.20
C VAL A 30 -5.94 7.79 -3.23
N TYR A 31 -5.28 8.84 -3.72
CA TYR A 31 -4.53 9.76 -2.87
C TYR A 31 -5.38 10.42 -1.78
N ALA A 32 -6.59 10.88 -2.13
CA ALA A 32 -7.51 11.46 -1.17
C ALA A 32 -7.97 10.45 -0.10
N SER A 33 -8.32 9.22 -0.50
CA SER A 33 -8.73 8.17 0.45
C SER A 33 -7.62 7.82 1.43
N LEU A 34 -6.40 7.62 0.93
CA LEU A 34 -5.24 7.31 1.76
C LEU A 34 -4.89 8.46 2.73
N ASN A 35 -4.98 9.73 2.28
CA ASN A 35 -4.81 10.87 3.18
C ASN A 35 -5.88 10.92 4.28
N GLN A 36 -7.12 10.52 3.98
CA GLN A 36 -8.19 10.44 4.97
C GLN A 36 -7.96 9.31 5.97
N GLU A 37 -7.47 8.16 5.52
CA GLU A 37 -7.27 6.97 6.35
C GLU A 37 -6.02 7.06 7.22
N LEU A 38 -4.93 7.58 6.66
CA LEU A 38 -3.62 7.62 7.32
C LEU A 38 -3.37 8.98 8.02
N GLY A 39 -4.11 10.03 7.64
CA GLY A 39 -3.98 11.38 8.19
C GLY A 39 -2.61 12.04 7.94
N GLU A 40 -2.27 13.06 8.74
CA GLU A 40 -0.96 13.75 8.70
C GLU A 40 0.20 12.90 9.26
N ARG A 41 -0.08 11.72 9.84
CA ARG A 41 0.94 10.90 10.53
C ARG A 41 1.69 9.94 9.62
N ALA A 42 1.24 9.73 8.39
CA ALA A 42 1.95 8.89 7.44
C ALA A 42 2.86 9.76 6.57
N GLU A 43 4.16 9.71 6.84
CA GLU A 43 5.13 9.96 5.77
C GLU A 43 4.87 8.89 4.71
N TRP A 44 4.23 9.29 3.62
CA TRP A 44 3.73 8.39 2.57
C TRP A 44 4.78 7.42 2.06
N ASP A 45 6.03 7.89 1.96
CA ASP A 45 7.18 7.11 1.50
C ASP A 45 7.47 5.91 2.41
N ASP A 46 7.12 5.97 3.69
CA ASP A 46 7.31 4.88 4.66
C ASP A 46 6.01 4.06 4.88
N ALA A 47 4.86 4.60 4.51
CA ALA A 47 3.55 4.04 4.85
C ALA A 47 2.85 3.30 3.70
N VAL A 48 3.03 3.75 2.45
CA VAL A 48 2.29 3.22 1.29
C VAL A 48 3.27 2.73 0.23
N GLU A 49 3.20 1.45 -0.11
CA GLU A 49 3.91 0.87 -1.24
C GLU A 49 3.05 1.00 -2.51
N VAL A 50 3.65 1.48 -3.60
CA VAL A 50 3.01 1.55 -4.91
C VAL A 50 3.66 0.56 -5.85
N THR A 51 2.88 -0.40 -6.35
CA THR A 51 3.35 -1.46 -7.26
C THR A 51 2.48 -1.50 -8.51
N SER A 52 3.00 -2.13 -9.57
CA SER A 52 2.21 -2.43 -10.76
C SER A 52 2.62 -3.79 -11.30
N ASP A 53 1.63 -4.59 -11.72
CA ASP A 53 1.83 -5.90 -12.35
C ASP A 53 1.60 -5.85 -13.87
N GLY A 54 1.44 -4.66 -14.44
CA GLY A 54 1.15 -4.42 -15.86
C GLY A 54 -0.34 -4.46 -16.21
N ALA A 55 -1.21 -5.00 -15.35
CA ALA A 55 -2.66 -4.92 -15.48
C ALA A 55 -3.26 -3.88 -14.55
N GLU A 56 -2.66 -3.67 -13.38
CA GLU A 56 -3.15 -2.76 -12.35
C GLU A 56 -2.02 -1.89 -11.78
N LEU A 57 -2.42 -0.74 -11.25
CA LEU A 57 -1.62 0.09 -10.34
C LEU A 57 -2.19 -0.11 -8.94
N VAL A 58 -1.37 -0.64 -8.02
CA VAL A 58 -1.79 -1.03 -6.67
C VAL A 58 -1.07 -0.18 -5.64
N PHE A 59 -1.83 0.51 -4.80
CA PHE A 59 -1.35 1.20 -3.61
C PHE A 59 -1.69 0.34 -2.40
N ARG A 60 -0.72 -0.01 -1.58
CA ARG A 60 -0.97 -0.84 -0.40
C ARG A 60 -0.25 -0.34 0.84
N TYR A 61 -0.87 -0.52 1.99
CA TYR A 61 -0.24 -0.24 3.28
C TYR A 61 -0.57 -1.34 4.28
N LEU A 62 0.28 -1.49 5.31
CA LEU A 62 0.07 -2.47 6.36
C LEU A 62 -1.15 -2.08 7.20
N LYS A 63 -2.09 -3.01 7.35
CA LYS A 63 -3.20 -2.85 8.27
C LYS A 63 -2.67 -2.96 9.70
N THR A 64 -2.43 -1.83 10.35
CA THR A 64 -2.27 -1.80 11.79
C THR A 64 -3.60 -2.20 12.44
N GLU A 65 -3.60 -3.27 13.24
CA GLU A 65 -4.73 -3.56 14.12
C GLU A 65 -4.92 -2.34 15.02
N GLY A 66 -6.11 -1.73 14.94
CA GLY A 66 -6.44 -0.56 15.73
C GLY A 66 -6.31 -0.87 17.23
N THR A 67 -5.71 0.08 17.94
CA THR A 67 -5.91 0.28 19.40
C THR A 67 -7.39 0.21 19.78
#